data_AF-A0A2H0QA22-F1
#
_entry.id   AF-A0A2H0QA22-F1
#
_cell.length_a   1.000
_cell.length_b   1.000
_cell.length_c   1.000
_cell.angle_alpha   90.00
_cell.angle_beta   90.00
_cell.angle_gamma   90.00
#
_symmetry.space_group_name_H-M   'P 1'
#
loop_
_entity.id
_entity.type
_entity.pdbx_description
1 polymer ?
#
loop_
_entity_poly.entity_id
_entity_poly.type
_entity_poly.pdbx_seq_one_letter_code
_entity_poly.pdbx_strand_id
1 'polypeptide(L)'
;MKLLFSLLFLVSSFASFAQSSQNVVSQKVVTLPVDLNTTKLKFTNLGYGSFLVKVIVPELAADTLLNHRNEGEDGPCLFTYDAFRVDDVLQDNPEVVDTDFKITLTRSLFVQDNVCKVTLTESIEANIRGFFFQHSLSTPMPDRIIEDCF
;
A
#
# COMPACT_ATOMS: atom_id res chain seq x y z
N MET A 1 -34.71 56.94 19.96
CA MET A 1 -35.44 55.66 19.73
C MET A 1 -34.83 54.98 18.51
N LYS A 2 -34.58 53.67 18.59
CA LYS A 2 -34.04 52.77 17.55
C LYS A 2 -32.50 52.74 17.37
N LEU A 3 -31.83 52.18 18.38
CA LEU A 3 -30.56 51.46 18.22
C LEU A 3 -30.90 50.07 17.66
N LEU A 4 -30.78 49.91 16.34
CA LEU A 4 -30.91 48.64 15.64
C LEU A 4 -29.49 48.13 15.32
N PHE A 5 -28.73 47.81 16.36
CA PHE A 5 -27.52 46.98 16.24
C PHE A 5 -27.97 45.52 16.18
N SER A 6 -28.47 45.11 15.01
CA SER A 6 -28.69 43.71 14.68
C SER A 6 -27.35 43.00 14.70
N LEU A 7 -27.05 42.36 15.83
CA LEU A 7 -26.78 40.93 15.93
C LEU A 7 -26.24 40.27 14.64
N LEU A 8 -25.11 40.74 14.12
CA LEU A 8 -24.17 39.87 13.41
C LEU A 8 -23.56 38.96 14.48
N PHE A 9 -24.35 37.95 14.88
CA PHE A 9 -23.81 36.74 15.46
C PHE A 9 -22.91 36.16 14.37
N LEU A 10 -21.62 36.48 14.44
CA LEU A 10 -20.57 35.71 13.79
C LEU A 10 -20.69 34.30 14.35
N VAL A 11 -21.54 33.49 13.73
CA VAL A 11 -21.51 32.05 13.83
C VAL A 11 -20.19 31.66 13.18
N SER A 12 -19.14 31.77 13.98
CA SER A 12 -17.82 31.23 13.73
C SER A 12 -18.02 29.74 13.89
N SER A 13 -18.56 29.11 12.85
CA SER A 13 -18.55 27.66 12.73
C SER A 13 -17.08 27.28 12.80
N PHE A 14 -16.63 26.85 13.98
CA PHE A 14 -15.37 26.16 14.14
C PHE A 14 -15.51 24.89 13.31
N ALA A 15 -15.13 24.98 12.03
CA ALA A 15 -14.94 23.83 11.21
C ALA A 15 -13.85 23.02 11.93
N SER A 16 -14.24 21.92 12.56
CA SER A 16 -13.28 20.90 12.98
C SER A 16 -12.65 20.39 11.69
N PHE A 17 -11.51 20.95 11.33
CA PHE A 17 -10.72 20.48 10.21
C PHE A 17 -10.17 19.12 10.62
N ALA A 18 -10.65 18.06 9.97
CA ALA A 18 -10.02 16.76 10.07
C ALA A 18 -8.57 16.91 9.62
N GLN A 19 -7.63 16.76 10.55
CA GLN A 19 -6.22 16.81 10.23
C GLN A 19 -5.79 15.42 9.78
N SER A 20 -5.28 15.34 8.56
CA SER A 20 -4.61 14.14 8.06
C SER A 20 -3.15 14.45 7.79
N SER A 21 -2.27 13.53 8.16
CA SER A 21 -0.86 13.57 7.76
C SER A 21 -0.41 12.19 7.34
N GLN A 22 0.56 12.15 6.43
CA GLN A 22 1.15 10.92 5.94
C GLN A 22 2.67 11.06 5.99
N ASN A 23 3.34 10.13 6.65
CA ASN A 23 4.79 10.17 6.84
C ASN A 23 5.41 8.81 6.53
N VAL A 24 6.53 8.80 5.82
CA VAL A 24 7.33 7.58 5.62
C VAL A 24 8.01 7.23 6.94
N VAL A 25 7.77 6.01 7.43
CA VAL A 25 8.34 5.48 8.67
C VAL A 25 9.65 4.75 8.37
N SER A 26 9.66 3.96 7.30
CA SER A 26 10.85 3.27 6.83
C SER A 26 10.80 3.07 5.32
N GLN A 27 11.97 3.03 4.72
CA GLN A 27 12.15 2.69 3.32
C GLN A 27 13.43 1.87 3.19
N LYS A 28 13.36 0.76 2.47
CA LYS A 28 14.54 -0.03 2.12
C LYS A 28 14.42 -0.61 0.72
N VAL A 29 15.57 -0.96 0.17
CA VAL A 29 15.67 -1.74 -1.07
C VAL A 29 16.32 -3.07 -0.71
N VAL A 30 15.73 -4.16 -1.17
CA VAL A 30 16.28 -5.52 -1.01
C VAL A 30 16.32 -6.21 -2.36
N THR A 31 17.41 -6.90 -2.65
CA THR A 31 17.55 -7.69 -3.88
C THR A 31 17.15 -9.13 -3.56
N LEU A 32 16.12 -9.64 -4.23
CA LEU A 32 15.62 -11.00 -4.04
C LEU A 32 15.57 -11.75 -5.38
N PRO A 33 15.82 -13.07 -5.39
CA PRO A 33 15.66 -13.88 -6.59
C PRO A 33 14.17 -14.05 -6.89
N VAL A 34 13.79 -13.75 -8.12
CA VAL A 34 12.42 -13.93 -8.63
C VAL A 34 12.44 -15.07 -9.64
N ASP A 35 11.82 -16.18 -9.27
CA ASP A 35 11.60 -17.29 -10.19
C ASP A 35 10.46 -16.94 -11.16
N LEU A 36 10.81 -16.65 -12.42
CA LEU A 36 9.86 -16.36 -13.48
C LEU A 36 9.38 -17.61 -14.19
N ASN A 37 9.42 -18.80 -13.58
CA ASN A 37 8.73 -19.95 -14.16
C ASN A 37 7.20 -19.75 -14.17
N THR A 38 6.51 -20.42 -15.10
CA THR A 38 5.03 -20.35 -15.29
C THR A 38 4.23 -20.72 -14.04
N THR A 39 4.84 -21.40 -13.07
CA THR A 39 4.18 -21.77 -11.81
C THR A 39 4.08 -20.60 -10.82
N LYS A 40 4.96 -19.60 -10.95
CA LYS A 40 5.05 -18.42 -10.07
C LYS A 40 4.50 -17.15 -10.72
N LEU A 41 4.39 -17.13 -12.05
CA LEU A 41 3.67 -16.10 -12.79
C LEU A 41 2.28 -16.57 -13.16
N LYS A 42 1.24 -15.81 -12.79
CA LYS A 42 -0.16 -16.19 -13.01
C LYS A 42 -0.96 -15.03 -13.58
N PHE A 43 -1.91 -15.33 -14.45
CA PHE A 43 -2.94 -14.38 -14.87
C PHE A 43 -4.26 -14.74 -14.19
N THR A 44 -4.64 -14.02 -13.14
CA THR A 44 -5.82 -14.35 -12.32
C THR A 44 -6.44 -13.11 -11.69
N ASN A 45 -7.74 -13.18 -11.38
CA ASN A 45 -8.51 -12.11 -10.75
C ASN A 45 -8.61 -12.20 -9.22
N LEU A 46 -8.09 -13.26 -8.62
CA LEU A 46 -8.18 -13.52 -7.18
C LEU A 46 -7.58 -12.34 -6.39
N GLY A 47 -8.21 -11.91 -5.29
CA GLY A 47 -7.70 -10.82 -4.44
C GLY A 47 -7.80 -9.38 -4.97
N TYR A 48 -8.01 -9.15 -6.28
CA TYR A 48 -8.01 -7.78 -6.86
C TYR A 48 -9.24 -7.43 -7.70
N GLY A 49 -10.19 -8.36 -7.86
CA GLY A 49 -11.44 -8.13 -8.61
C GLY A 49 -11.26 -7.90 -10.11
N SER A 50 -10.03 -8.01 -10.63
CA SER A 50 -9.66 -7.83 -12.04
C SER A 50 -8.53 -8.80 -12.40
N PHE A 51 -8.56 -9.33 -13.62
CA PHE A 51 -7.50 -10.24 -14.09
C PHE A 51 -6.21 -9.47 -14.29
N LEU A 52 -5.16 -9.86 -13.55
CA LEU A 52 -3.86 -9.21 -13.59
C LEU A 52 -2.76 -10.27 -13.68
N VAL A 53 -1.66 -9.91 -14.32
CA VAL A 53 -0.42 -10.70 -14.27
C VAL A 53 0.20 -10.48 -12.90
N LYS A 54 0.47 -11.60 -12.22
CA LYS A 54 0.91 -11.66 -10.84
C LYS A 54 2.16 -12.49 -10.72
N VAL A 55 3.04 -12.11 -9.81
CA VAL A 55 4.26 -12.84 -9.47
C VAL A 55 4.27 -13.21 -7.97
N ILE A 56 4.66 -14.44 -7.68
CA ILE A 56 4.78 -14.98 -6.33
C ILE A 56 6.24 -14.90 -5.89
N VAL A 57 6.54 -14.10 -4.86
CA VAL A 57 7.89 -13.95 -4.29
C VAL A 57 7.85 -14.26 -2.78
N PRO A 58 7.94 -15.53 -2.38
CA PRO A 58 7.82 -15.95 -0.97
C PRO A 58 8.84 -15.32 -0.02
N GLU A 59 10.00 -14.95 -0.53
CA GLU A 59 11.14 -14.42 0.21
C GLU A 59 10.83 -13.04 0.82
N LEU A 60 9.89 -12.28 0.24
CA LEU A 60 9.44 -10.98 0.76
C LEU A 60 8.96 -11.07 2.22
N ALA A 61 8.49 -12.24 2.66
CA ALA A 61 8.11 -12.52 4.03
C ALA A 61 9.14 -12.09 5.07
N ALA A 62 10.42 -12.33 4.77
CA ALA A 62 11.52 -12.07 5.69
C ALA A 62 11.86 -10.58 5.78
N ASP A 63 11.42 -9.80 4.79
CA ASP A 63 11.76 -8.40 4.63
C ASP A 63 10.60 -7.45 4.91
N THR A 64 9.37 -7.96 5.03
CA THR A 64 8.17 -7.16 5.23
C THR A 64 7.62 -7.28 6.65
N LEU A 65 6.98 -6.22 7.14
CA LEU A 65 6.30 -6.22 8.44
C LEU A 65 4.87 -6.77 8.34
N LEU A 66 4.14 -6.37 7.30
CA LEU A 66 2.75 -6.74 7.05
C LEU A 66 2.71 -7.98 6.16
N ASN A 67 3.35 -9.07 6.60
CA ASN A 67 3.41 -10.39 5.94
C ASN A 67 2.81 -10.46 4.51
N HIS A 68 3.62 -10.08 3.52
CA HIS A 68 3.21 -10.15 2.11
C HIS A 68 3.44 -11.56 1.51
N ARG A 69 3.42 -12.61 2.35
CA ARG A 69 3.55 -13.99 1.88
C ARG A 69 2.36 -14.39 1.04
N ASN A 70 2.67 -14.80 -0.18
CA ASN A 70 1.70 -15.47 -1.02
C ASN A 70 1.80 -17.00 -0.84
N GLU A 71 1.22 -17.52 0.25
CA GLU A 71 0.99 -18.95 0.41
C GLU A 71 -0.36 -19.33 -0.25
N GLY A 72 -0.44 -19.31 -1.58
CA GLY A 72 -1.64 -19.71 -2.33
C GLY A 72 -1.88 -18.90 -3.60
N GLU A 73 -3.04 -19.08 -4.24
CA GLU A 73 -3.47 -18.22 -5.36
C GLU A 73 -4.24 -16.96 -4.89
N ASP A 74 -4.79 -17.04 -3.68
CA ASP A 74 -5.59 -15.98 -3.03
C ASP A 74 -4.75 -15.03 -2.16
N GLY A 75 -3.46 -15.34 -1.97
CA GLY A 75 -2.59 -14.56 -1.10
C GLY A 75 -2.12 -13.25 -1.75
N PRO A 76 -1.60 -12.33 -0.92
CA PRO A 76 -1.04 -11.05 -1.36
C PRO A 76 0.11 -11.27 -2.34
N CYS A 77 -0.13 -11.09 -3.64
CA CYS A 77 0.88 -11.18 -4.70
C CYS A 77 1.16 -9.80 -5.29
N LEU A 78 2.40 -9.62 -5.74
CA LEU A 78 2.75 -8.50 -6.62
C LEU A 78 2.01 -8.66 -7.95
N PHE A 79 1.41 -7.58 -8.42
CA PHE A 79 0.70 -7.55 -9.70
C PHE A 79 1.19 -6.39 -10.55
N THR A 80 0.98 -6.50 -11.86
CA THR A 80 1.26 -5.41 -12.81
C THR A 80 0.03 -5.08 -13.63
N TYR A 81 -0.11 -3.81 -14.01
CA TYR A 81 -1.06 -3.34 -15.02
C TYR A 81 -0.42 -3.23 -16.41
N ASP A 82 0.89 -3.44 -16.52
CA ASP A 82 1.67 -3.20 -17.74
C ASP A 82 1.68 -4.44 -18.67
N ALA A 83 1.25 -5.60 -18.17
CA ALA A 83 1.17 -6.85 -18.91
C ALA A 83 -0.25 -7.43 -18.88
N PHE A 84 -0.69 -7.97 -20.03
CA PHE A 84 -2.02 -8.58 -20.17
C PHE A 84 -1.95 -10.11 -20.30
N ARG A 85 -0.75 -10.66 -20.51
CA ARG A 85 -0.47 -12.09 -20.58
C ARG A 85 0.79 -12.42 -19.79
N VAL A 86 0.87 -13.63 -19.25
CA VAL A 86 2.08 -14.13 -18.60
C VAL A 86 3.26 -14.15 -19.58
N ASP A 87 3.00 -14.51 -20.84
CA ASP A 87 4.01 -14.55 -21.92
C ASP A 87 4.69 -13.20 -22.16
N ASP A 88 4.01 -12.08 -21.90
CA ASP A 88 4.58 -10.73 -22.08
C ASP A 88 5.78 -10.52 -21.13
N VAL A 89 5.70 -11.10 -19.92
CA VAL A 89 6.76 -11.04 -18.90
C VAL A 89 7.78 -12.16 -19.11
N LEU A 90 7.34 -13.36 -19.47
CA LEU A 90 8.20 -14.52 -19.70
C LEU A 90 9.12 -14.38 -20.91
N GLN A 91 8.63 -13.79 -22.00
CA GLN A 91 9.38 -13.59 -23.25
C GLN A 91 10.09 -14.87 -23.74
N ASP A 92 9.44 -16.03 -23.60
CA ASP A 92 9.98 -17.37 -23.91
C ASP A 92 11.33 -17.70 -23.24
N ASN A 93 11.70 -16.99 -22.16
CA ASN A 93 12.95 -17.17 -21.43
C ASN A 93 12.66 -17.35 -19.93
N PRO A 94 12.19 -18.53 -19.47
CA PRO A 94 11.99 -18.78 -18.05
C PRO A 94 13.34 -18.83 -17.33
N GLU A 95 13.53 -17.96 -16.34
CA GLU A 95 14.76 -17.91 -15.54
C GLU A 95 14.48 -17.36 -14.14
N VAL A 96 15.48 -17.46 -13.26
CA VAL A 96 15.49 -16.74 -11.99
C VAL A 96 16.22 -15.42 -12.20
N VAL A 97 15.57 -14.30 -11.90
CA VAL A 97 16.16 -12.96 -12.00
C VAL A 97 16.29 -12.31 -10.63
N ASP A 98 17.47 -11.80 -10.31
CA ASP A 98 17.64 -10.95 -9.14
C ASP A 98 16.95 -9.61 -9.39
N THR A 99 16.01 -9.25 -8.51
CA THR A 99 15.19 -8.04 -8.65
C THR A 99 15.29 -7.20 -7.39
N ASP A 100 15.44 -5.89 -7.58
CA ASP A 100 15.37 -4.92 -6.49
C ASP A 100 13.91 -4.61 -6.15
N PHE A 101 13.56 -4.86 -4.89
CA PHE A 101 12.27 -4.54 -4.29
C PHE A 101 12.42 -3.32 -3.40
N LYS A 102 11.69 -2.25 -3.73
CA LYS A 102 11.54 -1.09 -2.87
C LYS A 102 10.37 -1.32 -1.93
N ILE A 103 10.65 -1.39 -0.64
CA ILE A 103 9.67 -1.60 0.43
C ILE A 103 9.56 -0.31 1.21
N THR A 104 8.35 0.25 1.29
CA THR A 104 8.06 1.52 1.96
C THR A 104 6.95 1.33 2.99
N LEU A 105 7.25 1.61 4.25
CA LEU A 105 6.25 1.68 5.32
C LEU A 105 5.85 3.13 5.53
N THR A 106 4.56 3.40 5.43
CA THR A 106 3.99 4.74 5.62
C THR A 106 3.01 4.72 6.79
N ARG A 107 3.04 5.77 7.62
CA ARG A 107 2.08 6.04 8.68
C ARG A 107 1.12 7.13 8.21
N SER A 108 -0.15 6.78 8.10
CA SER A 108 -1.24 7.73 7.86
C SER A 108 -1.96 8.00 9.18
N LEU A 109 -2.15 9.27 9.50
CA LEU A 109 -2.81 9.74 10.70
C LEU A 109 -4.08 10.48 10.33
N PHE A 110 -5.16 10.22 11.06
CA PHE A 110 -6.43 10.90 10.92
C PHE A 110 -6.99 11.24 12.31
N VAL A 111 -7.21 12.53 12.58
CA VAL A 111 -7.76 13.00 13.85
C VAL A 111 -9.26 13.27 13.71
N GLN A 112 -10.06 12.65 14.58
CA GLN A 112 -11.49 12.86 14.67
C GLN A 112 -11.96 12.70 16.14
N ASP A 113 -12.81 13.59 16.62
CA ASP A 113 -13.48 13.48 17.93
C ASP A 113 -12.51 13.27 19.13
N ASN A 114 -11.40 14.00 19.14
CA ASN A 114 -10.30 13.89 20.13
C ASN A 114 -9.59 12.53 20.17
N VAL A 115 -9.85 11.70 19.15
CA VAL A 115 -9.19 10.41 18.92
C VAL A 115 -8.36 10.51 17.65
N CYS A 116 -7.24 9.84 17.67
CA CYS A 116 -6.33 9.75 16.56
C CYS A 116 -6.29 8.31 16.06
N LYS A 117 -6.61 8.16 14.77
CA LYS A 117 -6.58 6.91 14.03
C LYS A 117 -5.30 6.86 13.23
N VAL A 118 -4.54 5.78 13.41
CA VAL A 118 -3.29 5.56 12.68
C VAL A 118 -3.44 4.30 11.83
N THR A 119 -3.10 4.41 10.56
CA THR A 119 -2.99 3.26 9.65
C THR A 119 -1.55 3.15 9.21
N LEU A 120 -0.98 1.95 9.33
CA LEU A 120 0.29 1.61 8.70
C LEU A 120 0.00 0.99 7.34
N THR A 121 0.67 1.48 6.30
CA THR A 121 0.60 0.95 4.94
C THR A 121 2.00 0.55 4.51
N GLU A 122 2.19 -0.73 4.21
CA GLU A 122 3.43 -1.24 3.62
C GLU A 122 3.21 -1.47 2.13
N SER A 123 3.99 -0.77 1.31
CA SER A 123 3.97 -0.85 -0.15
C SER A 123 5.26 -1.47 -0.66
N ILE A 124 5.13 -2.37 -1.63
CA ILE A 124 6.22 -3.06 -2.30
C ILE A 124 6.13 -2.75 -3.78
N GLU A 125 7.25 -2.32 -4.35
CA GLU A 125 7.39 -1.92 -5.75
C GLU A 125 8.63 -2.61 -6.33
N ALA A 126 8.53 -3.13 -7.55
CA ALA A 126 9.66 -3.74 -8.25
C ALA A 126 9.51 -3.58 -9.77
N ASN A 127 10.62 -3.53 -10.48
CA ASN A 127 10.64 -3.60 -11.95
C ASN A 127 11.19 -4.96 -12.37
N ILE A 128 10.33 -5.80 -12.94
CA ILE A 128 10.72 -7.14 -13.40
C ILE A 128 10.62 -7.13 -14.92
N ARG A 129 11.76 -7.25 -15.60
CA ARG A 129 11.85 -7.24 -17.08
C ARG A 129 11.15 -6.06 -17.74
N GLY A 130 11.22 -4.89 -17.12
CA GLY A 130 10.63 -3.66 -17.63
C GLY A 130 9.14 -3.47 -17.33
N PHE A 131 8.51 -4.39 -16.59
CA PHE A 131 7.14 -4.24 -16.11
C PHE A 131 7.14 -3.82 -14.63
N PHE A 132 6.29 -2.85 -14.27
CA PHE A 132 6.17 -2.38 -12.90
C PHE A 132 5.20 -3.28 -12.12
N PHE A 133 5.74 -3.96 -11.13
CA PHE A 133 5.00 -4.79 -10.20
C PHE A 133 4.83 -4.06 -8.87
N GLN A 134 3.62 -4.11 -8.33
CA GLN A 134 3.29 -3.45 -7.08
C GLN A 134 2.33 -4.27 -6.23
N HIS A 135 2.36 -4.01 -4.93
CA HIS A 135 1.38 -4.50 -3.97
C HIS A 135 1.45 -3.68 -2.68
N SER A 136 0.34 -3.57 -1.97
CA SER A 136 0.29 -2.86 -0.69
C SER A 136 -0.66 -3.54 0.29
N LEU A 137 -0.26 -3.58 1.55
CA LEU A 137 -1.12 -3.99 2.66
C LEU A 137 -1.22 -2.85 3.67
N SER A 138 -2.36 -2.79 4.36
CA SER A 138 -2.60 -1.79 5.39
C SER A 138 -3.16 -2.45 6.63
N THR A 139 -2.71 -1.99 7.79
CA THR A 139 -3.24 -2.42 9.09
C THR A 139 -3.57 -1.20 9.95
N PRO A 140 -4.76 -1.13 10.55
CA PRO A 140 -5.06 -0.10 11.53
C PRO A 140 -4.28 -0.38 12.83
N MET A 141 -3.74 0.67 13.41
CA MET A 141 -3.20 0.63 14.76
C MET A 141 -4.31 0.93 15.78
N PRO A 142 -4.16 0.52 17.05
CA PRO A 142 -5.09 0.92 18.09
C PRO A 142 -5.28 2.43 18.16
N ASP A 143 -6.53 2.86 18.32
CA ASP A 143 -6.90 4.25 18.51
C ASP A 143 -6.15 4.84 19.71
N ARG A 144 -5.75 6.12 19.60
CA ARG A 144 -5.06 6.85 20.67
C ARG A 144 -5.77 8.16 20.97
N ILE A 145 -5.60 8.67 22.18
CA ILE A 145 -5.99 10.05 22.50
C ILE A 145 -5.08 11.02 21.74
N ILE A 146 -5.59 12.21 21.40
CA ILE A 146 -4.89 13.16 20.52
C ILE A 146 -3.52 13.58 21.07
N GLU A 147 -3.36 13.59 22.39
CA GLU A 147 -2.13 13.97 23.09
C GLU A 147 -0.96 13.02 22.79
N ASP A 148 -1.25 11.76 22.43
CA ASP A 148 -0.24 10.73 22.16
C ASP A 148 0.13 10.61 20.66
N CYS A 149 -0.40 11.50 19.81
CA CYS A 149 -0.31 11.31 18.37
C CYS A 149 0.83 12.03 17.65
N PHE A 150 1.43 13.03 18.30
CA PHE A 150 2.51 13.86 17.76
C PHE A 150 3.86 13.51 18.38
#